data_AF-A0A2V6RMB3-F1
#
_entry.id   AF-A0A2V6RMB3-F1
#
_cell.length_a   1.000
_cell.length_b   1.000
_cell.length_c   1.000
_cell.angle_alpha   90.00
_cell.angle_beta   90.00
_cell.angle_gamma   90.00
#
_symmetry.space_group_name_H-M   'P 1'
#
loop_
_entity.id
_entity.type
_entity.pdbx_description
1 polymer ?
#
loop_
_entity_poly.entity_id
_entity_poly.type
_entity_poly.pdbx_seq_one_letter_code
_entity_poly.pdbx_strand_id
1 'polypeptide(L)'
;MVDNRTRVLLILSQDALDRARVLAGRATTAFKLPVSLQIVLRALIEEGLKRDDHPALLANIESQAKAVRQSRRVARRAGSKRTTPRR
;
A
#
# COMPACT_ATOMS: atom_id res chain seq x y z
N MET A 1 -23.39 14.94 -3.44
CA MET A 1 -22.09 15.53 -3.83
C MET A 1 -21.53 14.61 -4.91
N VAL A 2 -21.43 15.08 -6.16
CA VAL A 2 -20.90 14.25 -7.26
C VAL A 2 -19.42 14.04 -6.97
N ASP A 3 -19.02 12.79 -6.71
CA ASP A 3 -17.63 12.38 -6.55
C ASP A 3 -16.81 12.93 -7.73
N ASN A 4 -15.99 13.96 -7.51
CA ASN A 4 -15.00 14.45 -8.48
C ASN A 4 -13.82 13.46 -8.53
N ARG A 5 -14.14 12.19 -8.83
CA ARG A 5 -13.23 11.06 -8.75
C ARG A 5 -12.75 10.72 -10.14
N THR A 6 -11.58 11.26 -10.49
CA THR A 6 -10.87 10.86 -11.70
C THR A 6 -10.49 9.39 -11.60
N ARG A 7 -10.87 8.58 -12.60
CA ARG A 7 -10.50 7.18 -12.74
C ARG A 7 -9.52 7.06 -13.91
N VAL A 8 -8.47 6.27 -13.73
CA VAL A 8 -7.46 6.00 -14.76
C VAL A 8 -7.32 4.48 -14.89
N LEU A 9 -7.26 3.99 -16.13
CA LEU A 9 -6.86 2.63 -16.44
C LEU A 9 -5.37 2.64 -16.80
N LEU A 10 -4.57 1.90 -16.03
CA LEU A 10 -3.14 1.72 -16.31
C LEU A 10 -2.93 0.32 -16.90
N ILE A 11 -2.34 0.26 -18.10
CA ILE A 11 -1.92 -0.98 -18.72
C ILE A 11 -0.41 -1.10 -18.51
N LEU A 12 0.00 -2.18 -17.85
CA LEU A 12 1.41 -2.48 -17.56
C LEU A 12 1.83 -3.73 -18.32
N SER A 13 3.12 -3.81 -18.64
CA SER A 13 3.70 -5.08 -19.10
C SER A 13 3.63 -6.12 -17.98
N GLN A 14 3.56 -7.39 -18.36
CA GLN A 14 3.57 -8.50 -17.40
C GLN A 14 4.85 -8.48 -16.55
N ASP A 15 6.00 -8.19 -17.16
CA ASP A 15 7.29 -8.07 -16.46
C ASP A 15 7.27 -6.97 -15.38
N ALA A 16 6.66 -5.80 -15.66
CA ALA A 16 6.51 -4.76 -14.64
C ALA A 16 5.64 -5.23 -13.45
N LEU A 17 4.59 -5.99 -13.74
CA LEU A 17 3.72 -6.56 -12.71
C LEU A 17 4.43 -7.63 -11.89
N ASP A 18 5.23 -8.49 -12.52
CA ASP A 18 5.99 -9.55 -11.87
C ASP A 18 7.08 -8.98 -10.97
N ARG A 19 7.79 -7.95 -11.42
CA ARG A 19 8.74 -7.20 -10.59
C ARG A 19 8.07 -6.57 -9.38
N ALA A 20 6.90 -5.94 -9.57
CA ALA A 20 6.15 -5.37 -8.46
C ALA A 20 5.70 -6.44 -7.43
N ARG A 21 5.37 -7.66 -7.87
CA ARG A 21 5.06 -8.79 -6.96
C ARG A 21 6.28 -9.21 -6.14
N VAL A 22 7.44 -9.36 -6.78
CA VAL A 22 8.69 -9.70 -6.10
C VAL A 22 9.06 -8.60 -5.10
N LEU A 23 8.96 -7.34 -5.51
CA LEU A 23 9.20 -6.18 -4.66
C LEU A 23 8.25 -6.16 -3.45
N ALA A 24 6.96 -6.45 -3.63
CA ALA A 24 6.01 -6.54 -2.51
C ALA A 24 6.42 -7.61 -1.48
N GLY A 25 6.89 -8.77 -1.95
CA GLY A 25 7.42 -9.83 -1.10
C GLY A 25 8.66 -9.37 -0.32
N ARG A 26 9.64 -8.78 -1.02
CA ARG A 26 10.88 -8.26 -0.42
C ARG A 26 10.62 -7.12 0.57
N ALA A 27 9.71 -6.21 0.24
CA ALA A 27 9.34 -5.10 1.12
C ALA A 27 8.61 -5.60 2.37
N THR A 28 7.78 -6.65 2.24
CA THR A 28 7.11 -7.27 3.39
C THR A 28 8.11 -7.84 4.39
N THR A 29 9.13 -8.55 3.90
CA THR A 29 10.19 -9.11 4.76
C THR A 29 11.08 -8.02 5.34
N ALA A 30 11.51 -7.04 4.52
CA ALA A 30 12.39 -5.96 4.94
C ALA A 30 11.76 -5.05 6.01
N PHE A 31 10.53 -4.59 5.78
CA PHE A 31 9.87 -3.65 6.70
C PHE A 31 9.14 -4.35 7.86
N LYS A 32 9.03 -5.68 7.84
CA LYS A 32 8.25 -6.47 8.82
C LYS A 32 6.80 -5.97 8.95
N LEU A 33 6.22 -5.55 7.82
CA LEU A 33 4.87 -5.02 7.69
C LEU A 33 4.21 -5.63 6.45
N PRO A 34 2.91 -5.94 6.46
CA PRO A 34 2.23 -6.43 5.26
C PRO A 34 2.24 -5.36 4.15
N VAL A 35 2.93 -5.63 3.05
CA VAL A 35 2.94 -4.76 1.87
C VAL A 35 2.15 -5.44 0.75
N SER A 36 1.05 -4.83 0.31
CA SER A 36 0.26 -5.34 -0.80
C SER A 36 0.79 -4.86 -2.15
N LEU A 37 0.50 -5.61 -3.21
CA LEU A 37 0.80 -5.20 -4.58
C LEU A 37 0.21 -3.82 -4.91
N GLN A 38 -0.95 -3.46 -4.35
CA GLN A 38 -1.55 -2.14 -4.56
C GLN A 38 -0.70 -1.00 -3.97
N ILE A 39 -0.07 -1.20 -2.81
CA ILE A 39 0.84 -0.22 -2.22
C ILE A 39 2.05 -0.02 -3.13
N VAL A 40 2.64 -1.12 -3.63
CA VAL A 40 3.79 -1.06 -4.53
C VAL A 40 3.44 -0.37 -5.84
N LEU A 41 2.34 -0.75 -6.49
CA LEU A 41 1.90 -0.12 -7.73
C LEU A 41 1.60 1.37 -7.55
N ARG A 42 1.00 1.76 -6.42
CA ARG A 42 0.75 3.17 -6.12
C ARG A 42 2.06 3.94 -5.94
N ALA A 43 3.00 3.40 -5.18
CA ALA A 43 4.31 4.03 -4.98
C ALA A 43 5.10 4.12 -6.30
N LEU A 44 5.04 3.09 -7.15
CA LEU A 44 5.61 3.13 -8.49
C LEU A 44 5.01 4.27 -9.30
N ILE A 45 3.69 4.43 -9.33
CA ILE A 45 3.03 5.53 -10.08
C ILE A 45 3.48 6.89 -9.54
N GLU A 46 3.48 7.08 -8.22
CA GLU A 46 3.88 8.34 -7.57
C GLU A 46 5.36 8.69 -7.85
N GLU A 47 6.21 7.67 -8.00
CA GLU A 47 7.63 7.84 -8.30
C GLU A 47 7.96 7.83 -9.81
N GLY A 48 6.97 7.78 -10.71
CA GLY A 48 7.20 7.79 -12.15
C GLY A 48 7.68 6.45 -12.73
N LEU A 49 7.24 5.34 -12.15
CA LEU A 49 7.56 3.96 -12.50
C LEU A 49 9.08 3.66 -12.47
N LYS A 50 9.78 4.26 -11.49
CA LYS A 50 11.21 4.03 -11.24
C LYS A 50 11.49 2.58 -10.84
N ARG A 51 12.75 2.17 -11.00
CA ARG A 51 13.25 0.83 -10.66
C ARG A 51 13.10 0.51 -9.17
N ASP A 52 12.97 -0.79 -8.89
CA ASP A 52 12.69 -1.37 -7.57
C ASP A 52 13.73 -1.01 -6.48
N ASP A 53 14.95 -0.65 -6.86
CA ASP A 53 16.07 -0.30 -5.99
C ASP A 53 16.17 1.20 -5.68
N HIS A 54 15.29 2.02 -6.25
CA HIS A 54 15.34 3.45 -6.07
C HIS A 54 14.99 3.84 -4.61
N PRO A 55 15.83 4.59 -3.87
CA PRO A 55 15.60 4.89 -2.46
C PRO A 55 14.25 5.58 -2.17
N ALA A 56 13.86 6.54 -3.02
CA ALA A 56 12.56 7.22 -2.93
C ALA A 56 11.37 6.25 -3.03
N LEU A 57 11.45 5.24 -3.90
CA LEU A 57 10.40 4.22 -4.05
C LEU A 57 10.25 3.40 -2.77
N LEU A 58 11.37 2.94 -2.20
CA LEU A 58 11.36 2.16 -0.97
C LEU A 58 10.81 2.97 0.21
N ALA A 59 11.21 4.24 0.34
CA ALA A 59 10.69 5.14 1.36
C ALA A 59 9.18 5.38 1.23
N ASN A 60 8.69 5.55 0.00
CA ASN A 60 7.26 5.72 -0.26
C ASN A 60 6.46 4.45 0.09
N ILE A 61 6.94 3.27 -0.33
CA ILE A 61 6.34 1.98 0.04
C ILE A 61 6.24 1.83 1.57
N GLU A 62 7.31 2.13 2.29
CA GLU A 62 7.34 2.03 3.75
C GLU A 62 6.32 2.99 4.40
N SER A 63 6.28 4.24 3.93
CA SER A 63 5.34 5.27 4.41
C SER A 63 3.89 4.83 4.24
N GLN A 64 3.52 4.36 3.05
CA GLN A 64 2.18 3.88 2.76
C GLN A 64 1.81 2.64 3.59
N ALA A 65 2.73 1.69 3.73
CA ALA A 65 2.51 0.49 4.55
C ALA A 65 2.26 0.84 6.03
N LYS A 66 3.01 1.80 6.58
CA LYS A 66 2.80 2.34 7.93
C LYS A 66 1.42 3.02 8.05
N ALA A 67 1.05 3.85 7.08
CA ALA A 67 -0.25 4.53 7.06
C ALA A 67 -1.43 3.53 7.02
N VAL A 68 -1.34 2.48 6.19
CA VAL A 68 -2.35 1.42 6.10
C VAL A 68 -2.43 0.63 7.42
N ARG A 69 -1.29 0.26 8.02
CA ARG A 69 -1.28 -0.42 9.32
C ARG A 69 -1.91 0.44 10.40
N GLN A 70 -1.61 1.73 10.44
CA GLN A 70 -2.20 2.64 11.42
C GLN A 70 -3.71 2.78 11.20
N SER A 71 -4.17 2.93 9.96
CA SER A 71 -5.58 2.97 9.61
C SER A 71 -6.32 1.70 10.06
N ARG A 72 -5.73 0.52 9.82
CA ARG A 72 -6.27 -0.76 10.31
C ARG A 72 -6.31 -0.85 11.83
N ARG A 73 -5.28 -0.34 12.52
CA ARG A 73 -5.25 -0.30 13.99
C ARG A 73 -6.34 0.59 14.57
N VAL A 74 -6.57 1.76 13.98
CA VAL A 74 -7.64 2.69 14.38
C VAL A 74 -9.01 2.06 14.12
N ALA A 75 -9.24 1.48 12.94
CA ALA A 75 -10.49 0.80 12.61
C ALA A 75 -10.80 -0.36 13.59
N ARG A 76 -9.80 -1.16 13.96
CA ARG A 76 -9.95 -2.22 14.97
C ARG A 76 -10.32 -1.68 16.36
N ARG A 77 -9.69 -0.59 16.80
CA ARG A 77 -10.02 0.07 18.07
C ARG A 77 -11.44 0.62 18.07
N ALA A 78 -11.88 1.23 16.97
CA ALA A 78 -13.25 1.73 16.82
C ALA A 78 -14.28 0.58 16.81
N GLY A 79 -13.97 -0.54 16.15
CA GLY A 79 -14.80 -1.75 16.16
C GLY A 79 -14.90 -2.41 17.55
N SER A 80 -13.80 -2.48 18.29
CA SER A 80 -13.77 -3.04 19.66
C SER A 80 -14.61 -2.23 20.66
N LYS A 81 -14.72 -0.91 20.48
CA LYS A 81 -15.63 -0.06 21.27
C LYS A 81 -17.12 -0.30 20.97
N ARG A 82 -17.45 -0.86 19.81
CA ARG A 82 -18.83 -1.23 19.45
C ARG A 82 -19.25 -2.61 19.98
N THR A 83 -18.29 -3.47 20.32
CA THR A 83 -18.55 -4.86 20.75
C THR A 83 -18.34 -5.09 22.25
N THR A 84 -18.32 -4.05 23.08
CA THR A 84 -18.39 -4.20 24.55
C THR A 84 -19.87 -4.10 24.96
N PRO A 85 -20.58 -5.20 25.24
CA PRO A 85 -21.82 -5.10 25.97
C PRO A 85 -21.46 -4.62 27.37
N ARG A 86 -22.04 -3.50 27.80
CA ARG A 86 -22.09 -3.16 29.23
C ARG A 86 -22.74 -4.35 29.95
N ARG A 87 -21.96 -5.04 30.77
CA ARG A 87 -22.48 -5.89 31.85
C ARG A 87 -22.62 -5.02 33.09
#